data_AF-A0A9Y2NHR7-F1
#
_entry.id   AF-A0A9Y2NHR7-F1
#
_cell.length_a   1.000
_cell.length_b   1.000
_cell.length_c   1.000
_cell.angle_alpha   90.00
_cell.angle_beta   90.00
_cell.angle_gamma   90.00
#
_symmetry.space_group_name_H-M   'P 1'
#
loop_
_entity.id
_entity.type
_entity.pdbx_description
1 polymer ?
#
loop_
_entity_poly.entity_id
_entity_poly.type
_entity_poly.pdbx_seq_one_letter_code
_entity_poly.pdbx_strand_id
1 'polypeptide(L)'
;MGDLRALVFRGAEVARMLRDTVIGYEDGTPRTKHVTTNVALEVSGDTASGRAYAAGRYADRFTRSADGWRFTERRATVDLVGDVGHHLRPRP
;
A
#
# COMPACT_ATOMS: atom_id res chain seq x y z
N MET A 1 17.85 11.94 8.57
CA MET A 1 17.60 11.00 7.46
C MET A 1 17.31 9.64 8.08
N GLY A 2 16.05 9.41 8.47
CA GLY A 2 15.66 8.26 9.28
C GLY A 2 15.70 6.95 8.49
N ASP A 3 16.09 5.87 9.17
CA ASP A 3 16.08 4.49 8.67
C ASP A 3 14.76 4.18 7.94
N LEU A 4 14.81 4.01 6.62
CA LEU A 4 13.66 3.62 5.79
C LEU A 4 13.37 2.13 6.00
N ARG A 5 12.94 1.76 7.22
CA ARG A 5 12.42 0.42 7.48
C ARG A 5 11.13 0.23 6.70
N ALA A 6 11.05 -0.88 5.98
CA ALA A 6 9.82 -1.29 5.33
C ALA A 6 8.68 -1.33 6.36
N LEU A 7 7.58 -0.63 6.06
CA LEU A 7 6.38 -0.66 6.89
C LEU A 7 5.59 -1.93 6.56
N VAL A 8 5.16 -2.66 7.59
CA VAL A 8 4.39 -3.89 7.43
C VAL A 8 2.98 -3.68 7.97
N PHE A 9 1.97 -3.99 7.16
CA PHE A 9 0.55 -3.90 7.50
C PHE A 9 -0.11 -5.26 7.27
N ARG A 10 -1.02 -5.69 8.15
CA ARG A 10 -1.67 -7.01 8.05
C ARG A 10 -3.17 -6.89 7.78
N GLY A 11 -3.70 -7.74 6.90
CA GLY A 11 -5.14 -7.85 6.72
C GLY A 11 -5.84 -6.51 6.44
N ALA A 12 -6.86 -6.21 7.25
CA ALA A 12 -7.61 -4.97 7.20
C ALA A 12 -6.79 -3.70 7.52
N GLU A 13 -5.62 -3.84 8.15
CA GLU A 13 -4.74 -2.72 8.45
C GLU A 13 -4.20 -2.05 7.18
N VAL A 14 -4.08 -2.79 6.07
CA VAL A 14 -3.68 -2.24 4.78
C VAL A 14 -4.65 -1.15 4.34
N ALA A 15 -5.95 -1.42 4.44
CA ALA A 15 -6.98 -0.46 4.08
C ALA A 15 -7.08 0.69 5.09
N ARG A 16 -6.93 0.38 6.38
CA ARG A 16 -6.90 1.41 7.45
C ARG A 16 -5.75 2.38 7.25
N MET A 17 -4.56 1.89 6.92
CA MET A 17 -3.38 2.72 6.67
C MET A 17 -3.65 3.77 5.59
N LEU A 18 -4.24 3.38 4.45
CA LEU A 18 -4.53 4.34 3.38
C LEU A 18 -5.56 5.39 3.83
N ARG A 19 -6.61 4.97 4.55
CA ARG A 19 -7.66 5.88 5.05
C ARG A 19 -7.14 6.87 6.09
N ASP A 20 -6.22 6.42 6.95
CA ASP A 20 -5.74 7.21 8.08
C ASP A 20 -4.60 8.14 7.68
N THR A 21 -3.82 7.76 6.66
CA THR A 21 -2.63 8.52 6.25
C THR A 21 -2.85 9.39 5.02
N VAL A 22 -3.71 9.02 4.07
CA VAL A 22 -3.93 9.84 2.87
C VAL A 22 -4.90 10.99 3.18
N ILE A 23 -4.55 12.19 2.74
CA ILE A 23 -5.44 13.36 2.78
C ILE A 23 -6.60 13.11 1.82
N GLY A 24 -7.83 13.15 2.33
CA GLY A 24 -9.03 13.26 1.53
C GLY A 24 -9.50 14.71 1.54
N TYR A 25 -9.84 15.24 0.37
CA TYR A 25 -10.37 16.59 0.20
C TYR A 25 -11.91 16.58 0.21
N GLU A 26 -12.53 17.75 0.38
CA GLU A 26 -13.99 17.91 0.45
C GLU A 26 -14.72 17.37 -0.79
N ASP A 27 -14.07 17.42 -1.95
CA ASP A 27 -14.56 16.84 -3.21
C ASP A 27 -14.56 15.29 -3.24
N GLY A 28 -14.18 14.64 -2.14
CA GLY A 28 -14.14 13.19 -2.00
C GLY A 28 -12.91 12.53 -2.62
N THR A 29 -11.98 13.30 -3.20
CA THR A 29 -10.78 12.77 -3.84
C THR A 29 -9.53 12.95 -2.97
N PRO A 30 -8.48 12.14 -3.15
CA PRO A 30 -7.18 12.37 -2.51
C PRO A 30 -6.27 13.31 -3.32
N ARG A 31 -6.73 13.82 -4.48
CA ARG A 31 -5.98 14.64 -5.45
C ARG A 31 -4.58 14.13 -5.79
N THR A 32 -4.37 12.82 -5.64
CA THR A 32 -3.11 12.13 -5.86
C THR A 32 -3.39 10.82 -6.58
N LYS A 33 -2.42 10.36 -7.38
CA LYS A 33 -2.53 9.13 -8.15
C LYS A 33 -1.48 8.13 -7.68
N HIS A 34 -1.92 6.99 -7.16
CA HIS A 34 -1.03 5.86 -6.92
C HIS A 34 -0.80 5.15 -8.25
N VAL A 35 0.37 5.37 -8.85
CA VAL A 35 0.79 4.63 -10.04
C VAL A 35 1.64 3.46 -9.58
N THR A 36 1.23 2.26 -9.96
CA THR A 36 1.93 1.02 -9.65
C THR A 36 2.25 0.31 -10.96
N THR A 37 3.50 -0.05 -11.16
CA THR A 37 3.98 -0.67 -12.40
C THR A 37 4.70 -1.98 -12.10
N ASN A 38 5.00 -2.74 -13.16
CA ASN A 38 5.81 -3.97 -13.09
C ASN A 38 5.24 -4.97 -12.07
N VAL A 39 3.91 -5.11 -12.05
CA VAL A 39 3.21 -6.04 -11.15
C VAL A 39 3.51 -7.47 -11.56
N ALA A 40 4.02 -8.26 -10.63
CA ALA A 40 4.23 -9.69 -10.78
C ALA A 40 3.48 -10.43 -9.66
N LEU A 41 2.73 -11.48 -10.04
CA LEU A 41 1.91 -12.27 -9.13
C LEU A 41 2.29 -13.75 -9.23
N GLU A 42 2.39 -14.41 -8.08
CA GLU A 42 2.58 -15.85 -7.94
C GLU A 42 1.39 -16.40 -7.14
N VAL A 43 0.54 -17.21 -7.79
CA VAL A 43 -0.69 -17.76 -7.19
C VAL A 43 -0.51 -19.24 -6.90
N SER A 44 -0.89 -19.68 -5.69
CA SER A 44 -0.85 -21.07 -5.25
C SER A 44 -2.13 -21.42 -4.49
N GLY A 45 -3.07 -22.08 -5.17
CA GLY A 45 -4.39 -22.40 -4.66
C GLY A 45 -5.15 -21.14 -4.21
N ASP A 46 -5.54 -21.12 -2.93
CA ASP A 46 -6.25 -20.00 -2.29
C ASP A 46 -5.31 -18.97 -1.66
N THR A 47 -4.03 -18.98 -2.04
CA THR A 47 -3.05 -17.99 -1.60
C THR A 47 -2.32 -17.37 -2.79
N ALA A 48 -1.81 -16.16 -2.60
CA ALA A 48 -0.95 -15.53 -3.59
C ALA A 48 0.09 -14.63 -2.92
N SER A 49 1.19 -14.40 -3.63
CA SER A 49 2.15 -13.34 -3.33
C SER A 49 2.31 -12.42 -4.53
N GLY A 50 2.66 -11.16 -4.29
CA GLY A 50 2.83 -10.18 -5.33
C GLY A 50 3.98 -9.23 -5.07
N ARG A 51 4.58 -8.72 -6.15
CA ARG A 51 5.55 -7.63 -6.11
C ARG A 51 5.14 -6.57 -7.11
N ALA A 52 5.36 -5.31 -6.74
CA ALA A 52 5.12 -4.20 -7.63
C ALA A 52 6.03 -3.01 -7.29
N TYR A 53 6.13 -2.08 -8.24
CA TYR A 53 6.95 -0.89 -8.10
C TYR A 53 6.04 0.35 -8.04
N ALA A 54 6.31 1.18 -7.04
CA ALA A 54 5.81 2.55 -6.91
C ALA A 54 7.03 3.47 -6.97
N ALA A 55 6.98 4.69 -6.41
CA ALA A 55 8.18 5.45 -6.06
C ALA A 55 8.99 4.75 -4.93
N GLY A 56 9.21 3.43 -5.06
CA GLY A 56 9.39 2.45 -4.02
C GLY A 56 8.97 1.04 -4.49
N ARG A 57 8.77 0.12 -3.55
CA ARG A 57 8.37 -1.28 -3.81
C ARG A 57 7.29 -1.73 -2.85
N TYR A 58 6.36 -2.53 -3.36
CA TYR A 58 5.40 -3.29 -2.57
C TYR A 58 5.70 -4.79 -2.65
N ALA A 59 5.63 -5.47 -1.51
CA ALA A 59 5.58 -6.93 -1.43
C ALA A 59 4.32 -7.33 -0.65
N ASP A 60 3.38 -7.96 -1.34
CA ASP A 60 2.05 -8.24 -0.83
C ASP A 60 1.81 -9.76 -0.70
N ARG A 61 0.99 -10.15 0.27
CA ARG A 61 0.44 -11.51 0.42
C ARG A 61 -1.08 -11.45 0.48
N PHE A 62 -1.72 -12.47 -0.09
CA PHE A 62 -3.17 -12.55 -0.22
C PHE A 62 -3.71 -13.93 0.13
N THR A 63 -4.99 -13.95 0.51
CA THR A 63 -5.79 -15.17 0.63
C THR A 63 -7.10 -15.01 -0.16
N ARG A 64 -7.61 -16.11 -0.70
CA ARG A 64 -8.90 -16.19 -1.40
C ARG A 64 -9.91 -16.93 -0.52
N SER A 65 -11.12 -16.40 -0.49
CA SER A 65 -12.29 -17.06 0.11
C SER A 65 -13.45 -17.07 -0.89
N ALA A 66 -14.61 -17.58 -0.49
CA ALA A 66 -15.84 -17.49 -1.28
C ALA A 66 -16.18 -16.04 -1.70
N ASP A 67 -15.87 -15.05 -0.85
CA ASP A 67 -16.13 -13.63 -1.11
C ASP A 67 -15.03 -12.93 -1.93
N GLY A 68 -14.00 -13.67 -2.38
CA GLY A 68 -12.89 -13.15 -3.16
C GLY A 68 -11.56 -12.99 -2.40
N TRP A 69 -10.65 -12.20 -2.99
CA TRP A 69 -9.29 -11.99 -2.52
C TRP A 69 -9.19 -10.89 -1.46
N ARG A 70 -8.37 -11.13 -0.43
CA ARG A 70 -8.06 -10.14 0.62
C ARG A 70 -6.57 -10.10 0.88
N PHE A 71 -6.05 -8.93 1.22
CA PHE A 71 -4.69 -8.82 1.75
C PHE A 71 -4.57 -9.62 3.04
N THR A 72 -3.45 -10.31 3.22
CA THR A 72 -2.99 -10.83 4.52
C THR A 72 -1.82 -10.01 5.02
N GLU A 73 -0.99 -9.47 4.13
CA GLU A 73 0.12 -8.58 4.45
C GLU A 73 0.44 -7.64 3.27
N ARG A 74 0.86 -6.42 3.57
CA ARG A 74 1.59 -5.52 2.66
C ARG A 74 2.87 -5.05 3.35
N ARG A 75 4.00 -5.17 2.65
CA ARG A 75 5.25 -4.48 2.99
C ARG A 75 5.51 -3.36 2.00
N ALA A 76 5.60 -2.13 2.50
CA ALA A 76 5.83 -0.94 1.70
C ALA A 76 7.23 -0.38 1.99
N THR A 77 8.03 -0.27 0.94
CA THR A 77 9.30 0.48 0.93
C THR A 77 9.11 1.67 0.02
N VAL A 78 9.45 2.87 0.49
CA VAL A 78 9.38 4.10 -0.31
C VAL A 78 10.79 4.57 -0.58
N ASP A 79 11.18 4.57 -1.85
CA ASP A 79 12.56 4.83 -2.30
C ASP A 79 12.74 6.33 -2.66
N LEU A 80 11.69 7.00 -3.15
CA LEU A 80 11.70 8.42 -3.49
C LEU A 80 10.59 9.15 -2.71
N VAL A 81 11.00 9.91 -1.69
CA VAL A 81 10.10 10.75 -0.88
C VAL A 81 10.48 12.21 -1.08
N GLY A 82 9.62 12.94 -1.80
CA GLY A 82 9.66 14.40 -1.89
C GLY A 82 8.75 15.05 -0.84
N ASP A 83 8.30 16.27 -1.12
CA ASP A 83 7.23 16.88 -0.33
C ASP A 83 5.92 16.10 -0.51
N VAL A 84 5.42 15.57 0.60
CA VAL A 84 4.18 14.80 0.68
C VAL A 84 3.09 15.52 1.48
N GLY A 85 3.24 16.81 1.78
CA GLY A 85 2.32 17.58 2.62
C GLY A 85 0.90 17.71 2.07
N HIS A 86 0.72 17.56 0.75
CA HIS A 86 -0.60 17.51 0.10
C HIS A 86 -1.13 16.08 -0.11
N HIS A 87 -0.36 15.07 0.30
CA HIS A 87 -0.67 13.65 0.12
C HIS A 87 -0.88 12.93 1.45
N LEU A 88 0.05 13.06 2.39
CA LEU A 88 0.03 12.40 3.70
C LEU A 88 -0.41 13.37 4.78
N ARG A 89 -1.28 12.91 5.68
CA ARG A 89 -1.62 13.63 6.90
C ARG A 89 -0.36 13.76 7.76
N PRO A 90 -0.19 14.88 8.48
CA PRO A 90 0.87 15.03 9.46
C PRO A 90 0.80 13.89 10.48
N ARG A 91 1.96 13.35 10.86
CA ARG A 91 2.03 12.45 12.01
C ARG A 91 1.79 13.29 13.26
N PRO A 92 0.97 12.84 14.23
CA PRO A 92 0.89 13.48 15.54
C PRO A 92 2.27 13.51 16.22
#